data_AF-A0AAD9J9Q7-F1
#
_entry.id   AF-A0AAD9J9Q7-F1
#
_cell.length_a   1.000
_cell.length_b   1.000
_cell.length_c   1.000
_cell.angle_alpha   90.00
_cell.angle_beta   90.00
_cell.angle_gamma   90.00
#
_symmetry.space_group_name_H-M   'P 1'
#
loop_
_entity.id
_entity.type
_entity.pdbx_description
1 polymer ?
#
loop_
_entity_poly.entity_id
_entity_poly.type
_entity_poly.pdbx_seq_one_letter_code
_entity_poly.pdbx_strand_id
1 'polypeptide(L)'
;MWYSDTHTRMHTCLCARTHTHTQHTHTYIHTYIHTYIHTYIHTYIHTYIHTYIHTYIHTYIHTYIHTYIQNTYIHTYIHTYIHTYIHTYIHTYIHTYIHTYIHTYIHTYIHTYIHTYIHTYIHTYIHTYIHTYIHTYIIAKHTYIHTYIHTYIHTYIHTHRHTNHINIFSDLEEGVGKWSESANMSYEGFKHPISQISGDHFTDVVKSS
;
A
#
# COMPACT_ATOMS: atom_id res chain seq x y z
N MET A 1 -72.52 -35.49 -124.46
CA MET A 1 -71.10 -35.10 -124.51
C MET A 1 -70.84 -33.71 -123.93
N TRP A 2 -71.23 -32.60 -124.58
CA TRP A 2 -70.92 -31.26 -124.05
C TRP A 2 -71.48 -30.99 -122.64
N TYR A 3 -72.76 -31.31 -122.40
CA TYR A 3 -73.42 -31.06 -121.10
C TYR A 3 -72.87 -31.92 -119.94
N SER A 4 -72.27 -33.08 -120.24
CA SER A 4 -71.65 -33.94 -119.22
C SER A 4 -70.25 -33.45 -118.83
N ASP A 5 -69.44 -32.95 -119.78
CA ASP A 5 -68.10 -32.42 -119.47
C ASP A 5 -68.17 -31.18 -118.57
N THR A 6 -69.05 -30.23 -118.91
CA THR A 6 -69.24 -29.02 -118.10
C THR A 6 -69.74 -29.32 -116.69
N HIS A 7 -70.64 -30.29 -116.53
CA HIS A 7 -71.11 -30.70 -115.21
C HIS A 7 -70.01 -31.37 -114.38
N THR A 8 -69.23 -32.28 -114.98
CA THR A 8 -68.10 -32.96 -114.31
C THR A 8 -67.00 -31.97 -113.92
N ARG A 9 -66.72 -30.97 -114.76
CA ARG A 9 -65.71 -29.93 -114.51
C ARG A 9 -66.16 -28.90 -113.47
N MET A 10 -67.45 -28.56 -113.40
CA MET A 10 -67.98 -27.78 -112.28
C MET A 10 -67.92 -28.58 -110.97
N HIS A 11 -68.31 -29.85 -110.98
CA HIS A 11 -68.32 -30.68 -109.76
C HIS A 11 -66.91 -30.94 -109.21
N THR A 12 -65.92 -31.19 -110.08
CA THR A 12 -64.51 -31.32 -109.65
C THR A 12 -63.91 -29.99 -109.17
N CYS A 13 -64.24 -28.86 -109.81
CA CYS A 13 -63.79 -27.53 -109.36
C CYS A 13 -64.39 -27.15 -107.98
N LEU A 14 -65.69 -27.41 -107.76
CA LEU A 14 -66.35 -27.25 -106.46
C LEU A 14 -65.75 -28.16 -105.38
N CYS A 15 -65.51 -29.43 -105.71
CA CYS A 15 -64.90 -30.40 -104.78
C CYS A 15 -63.47 -30.00 -104.40
N ALA A 16 -62.64 -29.58 -105.37
CA ALA A 16 -61.30 -29.08 -105.10
C ALA A 16 -61.30 -27.79 -104.26
N ARG A 17 -62.27 -26.88 -104.49
CA ARG A 17 -62.41 -25.63 -103.71
C ARG A 17 -62.92 -25.87 -102.28
N THR A 18 -63.81 -26.84 -102.07
CA THR A 18 -64.24 -27.26 -100.72
C THR A 18 -63.16 -28.03 -99.98
N HIS A 19 -62.39 -28.89 -100.66
CA HIS A 19 -61.23 -29.57 -100.08
C HIS A 19 -60.13 -28.59 -99.64
N THR A 20 -59.74 -27.65 -100.51
CA THR A 20 -58.72 -26.64 -100.16
C THR A 20 -59.19 -25.70 -99.05
N HIS A 21 -60.46 -25.30 -99.04
CA HIS A 21 -61.02 -24.51 -97.94
C HIS A 21 -61.05 -25.29 -96.60
N THR A 22 -61.46 -26.56 -96.61
CA THR A 22 -61.47 -27.40 -95.39
C THR A 22 -60.07 -27.75 -94.90
N GLN A 23 -59.10 -27.97 -95.78
CA GLN A 23 -57.69 -28.08 -95.40
C GLN A 23 -57.17 -26.79 -94.76
N HIS A 24 -57.45 -25.63 -95.36
CA HIS A 24 -56.93 -24.35 -94.86
C HIS A 24 -57.59 -23.91 -93.55
N THR A 25 -58.87 -24.23 -93.31
CA THR A 25 -59.49 -24.02 -91.99
C THR A 25 -58.96 -25.03 -90.97
N HIS A 26 -58.77 -26.30 -91.34
CA HIS A 26 -58.16 -27.29 -90.45
C HIS A 26 -56.72 -26.92 -90.03
N THR A 27 -55.86 -26.51 -90.96
CA THR A 27 -54.49 -26.08 -90.63
C THR A 27 -54.47 -24.80 -89.81
N TYR A 28 -55.35 -23.82 -90.09
CA TYR A 28 -55.46 -22.61 -89.29
C TYR A 28 -55.92 -22.90 -87.85
N ILE A 29 -56.98 -23.71 -87.69
CA ILE A 29 -57.48 -24.13 -86.37
C ILE A 29 -56.41 -24.94 -85.61
N HIS A 30 -55.78 -25.92 -86.26
CA HIS A 30 -54.74 -26.74 -85.65
C HIS A 30 -53.53 -25.90 -85.23
N THR A 31 -53.02 -25.00 -86.09
CA THR A 31 -51.87 -24.15 -85.76
C THR A 31 -52.22 -23.13 -84.68
N TYR A 32 -53.40 -22.50 -84.72
CA TYR A 32 -53.83 -21.56 -83.68
C TYR A 32 -53.99 -22.27 -82.32
N ILE A 33 -54.71 -23.39 -82.27
CA ILE A 33 -54.90 -24.16 -81.02
C ILE A 33 -53.56 -24.71 -80.52
N HIS A 34 -52.74 -25.32 -81.38
CA HIS A 34 -51.44 -25.86 -80.96
C HIS A 34 -50.50 -24.76 -80.48
N THR A 35 -50.37 -23.64 -81.20
CA THR A 35 -49.49 -22.55 -80.75
C THR A 35 -50.00 -21.88 -79.49
N TYR A 36 -51.30 -21.60 -79.37
CA TYR A 36 -51.87 -20.99 -78.17
C TYR A 36 -51.75 -21.91 -76.94
N ILE A 37 -52.16 -23.18 -77.05
CA ILE A 37 -52.06 -24.13 -75.94
C ILE A 37 -50.60 -24.42 -75.59
N HIS A 38 -49.73 -24.70 -76.57
CA HIS A 38 -48.33 -24.98 -76.30
C HIS A 38 -47.61 -23.76 -75.72
N THR A 39 -47.80 -22.55 -76.25
CA THR A 39 -47.16 -21.36 -75.68
C THR A 39 -47.72 -21.03 -74.30
N TYR A 40 -49.03 -21.09 -74.08
CA TYR A 40 -49.63 -20.80 -72.77
C TYR A 40 -49.19 -21.84 -71.73
N ILE A 41 -49.33 -23.13 -72.00
CA ILE A 41 -48.92 -24.20 -71.06
C ILE A 41 -47.41 -24.18 -70.84
N HIS A 42 -46.59 -24.10 -71.90
CA HIS A 42 -45.13 -24.09 -71.73
C HIS A 42 -44.66 -22.83 -70.99
N THR A 43 -45.15 -21.63 -71.34
CA THR A 43 -44.73 -20.41 -70.63
C THR A 43 -45.24 -20.41 -69.19
N TYR A 44 -46.49 -20.77 -68.93
CA TYR A 44 -47.04 -20.77 -67.57
C TYR A 44 -46.35 -21.83 -66.70
N ILE A 45 -46.23 -23.08 -67.15
CA ILE A 45 -45.56 -24.13 -66.37
C ILE A 45 -44.07 -23.84 -66.23
N HIS A 46 -43.36 -23.49 -67.30
CA HIS A 46 -41.92 -23.20 -67.21
C HIS A 46 -41.64 -21.97 -66.35
N THR A 47 -42.38 -20.86 -66.50
CA THR A 47 -42.16 -19.68 -65.65
C THR A 47 -42.57 -19.95 -64.22
N TYR A 48 -43.70 -20.60 -63.95
CA TYR A 48 -44.13 -20.90 -62.57
C TYR A 48 -43.15 -21.87 -61.88
N ILE A 49 -42.82 -23.01 -62.51
CA ILE A 49 -41.87 -23.97 -61.93
C ILE A 49 -40.46 -23.37 -61.80
N HIS A 50 -39.94 -22.73 -62.86
CA HIS A 50 -38.59 -22.15 -62.80
C HIS A 50 -38.52 -20.99 -61.81
N THR A 51 -39.48 -20.06 -61.78
CA THR A 51 -39.44 -18.96 -60.80
C THR A 51 -39.67 -19.49 -59.39
N TYR A 52 -40.65 -20.35 -59.14
CA TYR A 52 -40.92 -20.86 -57.80
C TYR A 52 -39.75 -21.71 -57.28
N ILE A 53 -39.27 -22.71 -58.03
CA ILE A 53 -38.16 -23.56 -57.58
C ILE A 53 -36.86 -22.76 -57.50
N HIS A 54 -36.50 -21.95 -58.51
CA HIS A 54 -35.25 -21.19 -58.46
C HIS A 54 -35.29 -20.11 -57.38
N THR A 55 -36.37 -19.34 -57.22
CA THR A 55 -36.42 -18.33 -56.14
C THR A 55 -36.49 -18.99 -54.78
N TYR A 56 -37.30 -20.04 -54.56
CA TYR A 56 -37.41 -20.68 -53.25
C TYR A 56 -36.09 -21.37 -52.87
N ILE A 57 -35.50 -22.20 -53.74
CA ILE A 57 -34.23 -22.88 -53.43
C ILE A 57 -33.08 -21.86 -53.31
N HIS A 58 -32.93 -20.92 -54.25
CA HIS A 58 -31.83 -19.96 -54.19
C HIS A 58 -31.98 -19.00 -53.01
N THR A 59 -33.17 -18.48 -52.71
CA THR A 59 -33.33 -17.61 -51.52
C THR A 59 -33.18 -18.40 -50.23
N TYR A 60 -33.79 -19.58 -50.10
CA TYR A 60 -33.67 -20.38 -48.88
C TYR A 60 -32.23 -20.82 -48.61
N ILE A 61 -31.54 -21.44 -49.60
CA ILE A 61 -30.15 -21.88 -49.42
C ILE A 61 -29.21 -20.69 -49.22
N HIS A 62 -29.30 -19.63 -50.04
CA HIS A 62 -28.38 -18.50 -49.93
C HIS A 62 -28.63 -17.68 -48.66
N THR A 63 -29.87 -17.44 -48.24
CA THR A 63 -30.13 -16.74 -46.98
C THR A 63 -29.75 -17.60 -45.78
N TYR A 64 -30.10 -18.89 -45.76
CA TYR A 64 -29.77 -19.77 -44.64
C TYR A 64 -28.26 -19.93 -44.48
N ILE A 65 -27.51 -20.26 -45.54
CA ILE A 65 -26.04 -20.41 -45.46
C ILE A 65 -25.38 -19.07 -45.10
N HIS A 66 -25.70 -17.98 -45.82
CA HIS A 66 -24.98 -16.71 -45.66
C HIS A 66 -25.36 -15.96 -44.37
N THR A 67 -26.60 -16.07 -43.87
CA THR A 67 -26.98 -15.41 -42.61
C THR A 67 -26.71 -16.29 -41.39
N TYR A 68 -27.01 -17.60 -41.45
CA TYR A 68 -26.88 -18.48 -40.29
C TYR A 68 -25.42 -18.88 -40.04
N ILE A 69 -24.72 -19.40 -41.05
CA ILE A 69 -23.35 -19.90 -40.89
C ILE A 69 -22.35 -18.74 -40.79
N GLN A 70 -22.39 -17.79 -41.72
CA GLN A 70 -21.41 -16.72 -41.76
C GLN A 70 -21.71 -15.58 -40.77
N ASN A 71 -22.95 -15.10 -40.71
CA ASN A 71 -23.29 -13.93 -39.88
C ASN A 71 -23.67 -14.28 -38.43
N THR A 72 -24.24 -15.46 -38.19
CA THR A 72 -24.48 -15.92 -36.81
C THR A 72 -23.26 -16.70 -36.30
N TYR A 73 -22.89 -17.82 -36.92
CA TYR A 73 -21.84 -18.69 -36.38
C TYR A 73 -20.45 -18.04 -36.41
N ILE A 74 -19.95 -17.58 -37.55
CA ILE A 74 -18.60 -16.99 -37.64
C ILE A 74 -18.56 -15.64 -36.90
N HIS A 75 -19.43 -14.68 -37.24
CA HIS A 75 -19.32 -13.35 -36.64
C HIS A 75 -19.64 -13.34 -35.14
N THR A 76 -20.74 -13.95 -34.66
CA THR A 76 -21.03 -13.91 -33.22
C THR A 76 -20.07 -14.77 -32.40
N TYR A 77 -19.72 -16.00 -32.82
CA TYR A 77 -18.85 -16.85 -32.02
C TYR A 77 -17.42 -16.29 -31.96
N ILE A 78 -16.85 -15.86 -33.10
CA ILE A 78 -15.50 -15.28 -33.09
C ILE A 78 -15.49 -13.92 -32.40
N HIS A 79 -16.45 -13.02 -32.68
CA HIS A 79 -16.46 -11.71 -32.04
C HIS A 79 -16.72 -11.81 -30.53
N THR A 80 -17.68 -12.64 -30.08
CA THR A 80 -17.91 -12.82 -28.63
C THR A 80 -16.73 -13.53 -27.97
N TYR A 81 -16.16 -14.60 -28.54
CA TYR A 81 -15.01 -15.28 -27.94
C TYR A 81 -13.77 -14.38 -27.88
N ILE A 82 -13.39 -13.73 -28.98
CA ILE A 82 -12.24 -12.81 -29.00
C ILE A 82 -12.49 -11.60 -28.10
N HIS A 83 -13.65 -10.93 -28.20
CA HIS A 83 -13.92 -9.75 -27.38
C HIS A 83 -14.03 -10.11 -25.89
N THR A 84 -14.72 -11.20 -25.51
CA THR A 84 -14.78 -11.60 -24.08
C THR A 84 -13.43 -12.06 -23.58
N TYR A 85 -12.70 -12.92 -24.30
CA TYR A 85 -11.40 -13.42 -23.84
C TYR A 85 -10.36 -12.29 -23.77
N ILE A 86 -10.21 -11.47 -24.81
CA ILE A 86 -9.26 -10.35 -24.80
C ILE A 86 -9.68 -9.28 -23.79
N HIS A 87 -10.95 -8.86 -23.76
CA HIS A 87 -11.37 -7.82 -22.81
C HIS A 87 -11.31 -8.31 -21.37
N THR A 88 -11.73 -9.54 -21.05
CA THR A 88 -11.61 -10.06 -19.67
C THR A 88 -10.16 -10.29 -19.29
N TYR A 89 -9.32 -10.88 -20.15
CA TYR A 89 -7.91 -11.11 -19.83
C TYR A 89 -7.13 -9.79 -19.69
N ILE A 90 -7.26 -8.86 -20.63
CA ILE A 90 -6.58 -7.56 -20.55
C ILE A 90 -7.14 -6.73 -19.39
N HIS A 91 -8.46 -6.63 -19.21
CA HIS A 91 -9.03 -5.85 -18.11
C HIS A 91 -8.69 -6.46 -16.75
N THR A 92 -8.79 -7.78 -16.56
CA THR A 92 -8.41 -8.40 -15.29
C THR A 92 -6.92 -8.31 -15.05
N TYR A 93 -6.05 -8.57 -16.04
CA TYR A 93 -4.60 -8.47 -15.87
C TYR A 93 -4.18 -7.02 -15.59
N ILE A 94 -4.62 -6.04 -16.38
CA ILE A 94 -4.28 -4.62 -16.16
C ILE A 94 -4.87 -4.13 -14.84
N HIS A 95 -6.16 -4.38 -14.56
CA HIS A 95 -6.77 -3.90 -13.32
C HIS A 95 -6.16 -4.58 -12.08
N THR A 96 -5.92 -5.89 -12.09
CA THR A 96 -5.28 -6.56 -10.93
C THR A 96 -3.83 -6.13 -10.80
N TYR A 97 -3.03 -6.12 -11.87
CA TYR A 97 -1.62 -5.72 -11.80
C TYR A 97 -1.48 -4.25 -11.37
N ILE A 98 -2.19 -3.31 -12.01
CA ILE A 98 -2.11 -1.89 -11.63
C ILE A 98 -2.69 -1.67 -10.22
N HIS A 99 -3.85 -2.22 -9.88
CA HIS A 99 -4.42 -2.03 -8.54
C HIS A 99 -3.55 -2.67 -7.46
N THR A 100 -3.05 -3.90 -7.64
CA THR A 100 -2.16 -4.52 -6.64
C THR A 100 -0.83 -3.78 -6.56
N TYR A 101 -0.18 -3.45 -7.69
CA TYR A 101 1.10 -2.74 -7.67
C TYR A 101 0.98 -1.35 -7.06
N ILE A 102 0.01 -0.53 -7.50
CA ILE A 102 -0.21 0.81 -6.94
C ILE A 102 -0.65 0.72 -5.48
N HIS A 103 -1.61 -0.14 -5.13
CA HIS A 103 -2.06 -0.24 -3.74
C HIS A 103 -0.95 -0.77 -2.83
N THR A 104 -0.21 -1.81 -3.20
CA THR A 104 0.90 -2.31 -2.38
C THR A 104 2.04 -1.32 -2.33
N TYR A 105 2.45 -0.69 -3.43
CA TYR A 105 3.53 0.29 -3.42
C TYR A 105 3.15 1.54 -2.60
N ILE A 106 2.00 2.15 -2.85
CA ILE A 106 1.55 3.34 -2.10
C ILE A 106 1.29 2.98 -0.63
N HIS A 107 0.57 1.89 -0.33
CA HIS A 107 0.29 1.53 1.06
C HIS A 107 1.57 1.14 1.80
N THR A 108 2.48 0.36 1.22
CA THR A 108 3.75 0.02 1.90
C THR A 108 4.65 1.23 2.03
N TYR A 109 4.81 2.06 0.99
CA TYR A 109 5.65 3.26 1.06
C TYR A 109 5.10 4.28 2.05
N ILE A 110 3.81 4.63 1.98
CA ILE A 110 3.20 5.59 2.93
C ILE A 110 3.17 5.00 4.34
N HIS A 111 2.75 3.75 4.54
CA HIS A 111 2.72 3.16 5.89
C HIS A 111 4.12 3.02 6.47
N THR A 112 5.11 2.53 5.73
CA THR A 112 6.49 2.42 6.24
C THR A 112 7.11 3.80 6.46
N TYR A 113 6.97 4.75 5.54
CA TYR A 113 7.50 6.10 5.71
C TYR A 113 6.86 6.83 6.89
N ILE A 114 5.52 6.88 6.97
CA ILE A 114 4.82 7.52 8.09
C ILE A 114 5.09 6.78 9.40
N HIS A 115 4.98 5.45 9.45
CA HIS A 115 5.22 4.70 10.69
C HIS A 115 6.68 4.81 11.12
N THR A 116 7.67 4.68 10.24
CA THR A 116 9.08 4.82 10.64
C THR A 116 9.41 6.26 11.00
N TYR A 117 8.99 7.27 10.23
CA TYR A 117 9.26 8.67 10.54
C TYR A 117 8.58 9.11 11.85
N ILE A 118 7.27 8.87 12.01
CA ILE A 118 6.55 9.24 13.23
C ILE A 118 7.04 8.43 14.43
N HIS A 119 7.20 7.09 14.31
CA HIS A 119 7.66 6.29 15.45
C HIS A 119 9.11 6.62 15.80
N THR A 120 10.04 6.78 14.85
CA THR A 120 11.42 7.16 15.20
C THR A 120 11.49 8.59 15.73
N TYR A 121 10.82 9.57 15.12
CA TYR A 121 10.84 10.96 15.60
C TYR A 121 10.20 11.08 16.98
N ILE A 122 8.97 10.59 17.17
CA ILE A 122 8.29 10.68 18.47
C ILE A 122 9.02 9.83 19.53
N HIS A 123 9.37 8.57 19.23
CA HIS A 123 10.05 7.74 20.23
C HIS A 123 11.45 8.28 20.56
N THR A 124 12.26 8.68 19.58
CA THR A 124 13.60 9.22 19.91
C THR A 124 13.49 10.58 20.59
N TYR A 125 12.67 11.51 20.11
CA TYR A 125 12.55 12.84 20.71
C TYR A 125 11.96 12.77 22.12
N ILE A 126 10.82 12.09 22.31
CA ILE A 126 10.19 12.00 23.64
C ILE A 126 11.04 11.16 24.59
N HIS A 127 11.57 10.00 24.16
CA HIS A 127 12.41 9.18 25.06
C HIS A 127 13.71 9.91 25.42
N THR A 128 14.42 10.52 24.46
CA THR A 128 15.66 11.25 24.80
C THR A 128 15.38 12.49 25.62
N TYR A 129 14.35 13.29 25.32
CA TYR A 129 14.00 14.48 26.09
C TYR A 129 13.58 14.12 27.51
N ILE A 130 12.62 13.19 27.70
CA ILE A 130 12.17 12.79 29.04
C ILE A 130 13.30 12.11 29.81
N HIS A 131 14.04 11.19 29.20
CA HIS A 131 15.16 10.50 29.87
C HIS A 131 16.26 11.49 30.27
N THR A 132 16.71 12.38 29.37
CA THR A 132 17.75 13.37 29.71
C THR A 132 17.25 14.38 30.73
N TYR A 133 16.02 14.88 30.63
CA TYR A 133 15.46 15.84 31.60
C TYR A 133 15.33 15.22 32.99
N ILE A 134 14.71 14.03 33.12
CA ILE A 134 14.56 13.35 34.40
C ILE A 134 15.93 12.96 34.97
N HIS A 135 16.82 12.39 34.15
CA HIS A 135 18.13 11.92 34.63
C HIS A 135 19.06 13.08 35.01
N THR A 136 19.01 14.23 34.31
CA THR A 136 19.76 15.43 34.72
C THR A 136 19.14 16.10 35.95
N TYR A 137 17.80 16.15 36.08
CA TYR A 137 17.14 16.65 37.29
C TYR A 137 17.48 15.80 38.54
N ILE A 138 17.49 14.47 38.41
CA ILE A 138 17.87 13.56 39.50
C ILE A 138 19.36 13.75 39.85
N ILE A 139 20.26 13.82 38.87
CA ILE A 139 21.68 14.13 39.12
C ILE A 139 21.82 15.48 39.83
N ALA A 140 21.16 16.53 39.36
CA ALA A 140 21.25 17.88 39.92
C ALA A 140 20.72 17.93 41.37
N LYS A 141 19.65 17.21 41.69
CA LYS A 141 19.20 17.06 43.08
C LYS A 141 20.19 16.27 43.93
N HIS A 142 20.76 15.18 43.40
CA HIS A 142 21.75 14.40 44.11
C HIS A 142 23.03 15.20 44.40
N THR A 143 23.57 15.94 43.42
CA THR A 143 24.75 16.79 43.62
C THR A 143 24.44 17.97 44.56
N TYR A 144 23.25 18.57 44.49
CA TYR A 144 22.83 19.60 45.45
C TYR A 144 22.76 19.06 46.89
N ILE A 145 22.11 17.92 47.11
CA ILE A 145 22.02 17.29 48.44
C ILE A 145 23.41 16.89 48.95
N HIS A 146 24.24 16.27 48.10
CA HIS A 146 25.60 15.88 48.45
C HIS A 146 26.48 17.09 48.80
N THR A 147 26.44 18.17 48.00
CA THR A 147 27.23 19.39 48.27
C THR A 147 26.71 20.12 49.51
N TYR A 148 25.40 20.19 49.74
CA TYR A 148 24.83 20.76 50.97
C TYR A 148 25.27 19.98 52.21
N ILE A 149 25.13 18.65 52.22
CA ILE A 149 25.57 17.80 53.34
C ILE A 149 27.08 17.91 53.55
N HIS A 150 27.88 17.82 52.48
CA HIS A 150 29.34 17.91 52.56
C HIS A 150 29.79 19.28 53.08
N THR A 151 29.24 20.38 52.57
CA THR A 151 29.60 21.73 53.04
C THR A 151 29.13 21.98 54.47
N TYR A 152 27.94 21.53 54.86
CA TYR A 152 27.45 21.62 56.24
C TYR A 152 28.35 20.84 57.21
N ILE A 153 28.64 19.57 56.93
CA ILE A 153 29.52 18.74 57.78
C ILE A 153 30.95 19.31 57.82
N HIS A 154 31.51 19.70 56.67
CA HIS A 154 32.86 20.24 56.61
C HIS A 154 32.97 21.59 57.34
N THR A 155 32.01 22.50 57.16
CA THR A 155 32.01 23.79 57.88
C THR A 155 31.77 23.60 59.37
N TYR A 156 30.87 22.70 59.79
CA TYR A 156 30.64 22.38 61.20
C TYR A 156 31.89 21.79 61.87
N ILE A 157 32.54 20.80 61.25
CA ILE A 157 33.78 20.20 61.77
C ILE A 157 34.91 21.25 61.80
N HIS A 158 35.04 22.07 60.75
CA HIS A 158 36.09 23.08 60.68
C HIS A 158 35.89 24.20 61.71
N THR A 159 34.68 24.76 61.83
CA THR A 159 34.40 25.80 62.83
C THR A 159 34.51 25.24 64.24
N HIS A 160 33.95 24.06 64.53
CA HIS A 160 34.04 23.48 65.87
C HIS A 160 35.50 23.13 66.25
N ARG A 161 36.32 22.60 65.33
CA ARG A 161 37.77 22.43 65.58
C ARG A 161 38.49 23.76 65.79
N HIS A 162 38.18 24.80 65.00
CA HIS A 162 38.82 26.10 65.10
C HIS A 162 38.44 26.83 66.40
N THR A 163 37.16 26.83 66.78
CA THR A 163 36.67 27.37 68.06
C THR A 163 37.26 26.59 69.24
N ASN A 164 37.28 25.24 69.20
CA ASN A 164 37.89 24.47 70.29
C ASN A 164 39.40 24.74 70.41
N HIS A 165 40.11 24.96 69.29
CA HIS A 165 41.52 25.36 69.32
C HIS A 165 41.72 26.77 69.89
N ILE A 166 40.84 27.74 69.57
CA ILE A 166 40.86 29.08 70.17
C ILE A 166 40.60 28.99 71.67
N ASN A 167 39.57 28.25 72.10
CA ASN A 167 39.21 28.12 73.51
C ASN A 167 40.34 27.49 74.33
N ILE A 168 40.97 26.41 73.82
CA ILE A 168 42.14 25.80 74.47
C ILE A 168 43.30 26.81 74.56
N PHE A 169 43.49 27.67 73.55
CA PHE A 169 44.52 28.70 73.59
C PHE A 169 44.22 29.80 74.62
N SER A 170 42.97 30.27 74.74
CA SER A 170 42.57 31.25 75.75
C SER A 170 42.62 30.68 77.18
N ASP A 171 42.24 29.40 77.37
CA ASP A 171 42.31 28.72 78.66
C ASP A 171 43.78 28.58 79.12
N LEU A 172 44.70 28.32 78.18
CA LEU A 172 46.14 28.32 78.42
C LEU A 172 46.68 29.72 78.74
N GLU A 173 46.25 30.75 78.01
CA GLU A 173 46.70 32.14 78.22
C GLU A 173 46.22 32.69 79.57
N GLU A 174 44.96 32.45 79.96
CA GLU A 174 44.43 32.79 81.29
C GLU A 174 45.13 31.98 82.41
N GLY A 175 45.43 30.70 82.15
CA GLY A 175 46.19 29.84 83.05
C GLY A 175 47.62 30.35 83.31
N VAL A 176 48.32 30.78 82.26
CA VAL A 176 49.65 31.42 82.36
C VAL A 176 49.56 32.75 83.10
N GLY A 177 48.53 33.57 82.85
CA GLY A 177 48.26 34.80 83.58
C GLY A 177 48.17 34.56 85.10
N LYS A 178 47.29 33.66 85.54
CA LYS A 178 47.10 33.30 86.96
C LYS A 178 48.35 32.70 87.61
N TRP A 179 49.15 31.94 86.85
CA TRP A 179 50.46 31.46 87.31
C TRP A 179 51.45 32.61 87.51
N SER A 180 51.47 33.61 86.62
CA SER A 180 52.35 34.77 86.77
C SER A 180 51.99 35.65 87.97
N GLU A 181 50.70 35.85 88.25
CA GLU A 181 50.22 36.55 89.44
C GLU A 181 50.57 35.78 90.72
N SER A 182 50.33 34.47 90.73
CA SER A 182 50.67 33.59 91.87
C SER A 182 52.17 33.55 92.15
N ALA A 183 53.00 33.54 91.10
CA ALA A 183 54.46 33.62 91.22
C ALA A 183 54.91 34.96 91.82
N ASN A 184 54.31 36.09 91.39
CA ASN A 184 54.57 37.41 91.97
C ASN A 184 54.19 37.46 93.46
N MET A 185 53.00 36.97 93.83
CA MET A 185 52.56 36.90 95.22
C MET A 185 53.47 36.02 96.08
N SER A 186 53.94 34.89 95.54
CA SER A 186 54.89 34.01 96.23
C SER A 186 56.29 34.62 96.38
N TYR A 187 56.68 35.56 95.51
CA TYR A 187 57.98 36.24 95.56
C TYR A 187 58.00 37.36 96.61
N GLU A 188 56.89 38.10 96.75
CA GLU A 188 56.68 39.05 97.85
C GLU A 188 56.67 38.34 99.22
N GLY A 189 56.07 37.16 99.31
CA GLY A 189 55.87 36.44 100.58
C GLY A 189 57.12 35.84 101.25
N PHE A 190 58.31 35.86 100.62
CA PHE A 190 59.46 35.05 101.06
C PHE A 190 60.64 35.82 101.70
N LYS A 191 60.47 37.09 102.08
CA LYS A 191 61.55 37.89 102.71
C LYS A 191 61.51 37.91 104.25
N HIS A 192 62.26 36.97 104.83
CA HIS A 192 62.94 37.03 106.16
C HIS A 192 62.09 36.96 107.46
N PRO A 193 62.71 36.66 108.65
CA PRO A 193 64.10 36.24 108.92
C PRO A 193 64.26 35.01 109.89
N ILE A 194 65.51 34.77 110.33
CA ILE A 194 65.99 33.94 111.49
C ILE A 194 66.15 32.43 111.19
N SER A 195 67.30 31.72 111.22
CA SER A 195 68.74 31.89 111.61
C SER A 195 69.20 31.16 112.89
N GLN A 196 70.26 30.31 112.76
CA GLN A 196 71.15 29.73 113.81
C GLN A 196 70.58 28.56 114.68
N ILE A 197 71.33 27.54 115.19
CA ILE A 197 72.76 27.09 115.03
C ILE A 197 72.93 25.56 115.39
N SER A 198 74.17 25.01 115.27
CA SER A 198 74.66 23.61 115.47
C SER A 198 74.43 22.96 116.87
N GLY A 199 74.77 21.68 117.17
CA GLY A 199 75.60 20.62 116.53
C GLY A 199 75.37 19.23 117.22
N ASP A 200 76.28 18.25 117.42
CA ASP A 200 77.64 17.82 116.96
C ASP A 200 78.04 16.54 117.82
N HIS A 201 79.04 15.64 117.64
CA HIS A 201 80.20 15.41 116.73
C HIS A 201 80.76 13.92 116.86
N PHE A 202 81.08 13.21 115.76
CA PHE A 202 82.08 12.08 115.61
C PHE A 202 81.88 10.74 116.42
N THR A 203 82.49 9.54 116.18
CA THR A 203 83.67 8.96 115.43
C THR A 203 83.44 7.40 115.26
N ASP A 204 84.14 6.49 114.53
CA ASP A 204 85.20 6.50 113.48
C ASP A 204 85.37 5.13 112.69
N VAL A 205 86.11 5.15 111.57
CA VAL A 205 86.99 4.14 110.87
C VAL A 205 86.77 2.60 110.84
N VAL A 206 86.75 2.05 109.60
CA VAL A 206 87.52 0.87 109.06
C VAL A 206 87.74 1.13 107.54
N LYS A 207 88.92 1.49 107.00
CA LYS A 207 90.10 0.68 106.56
C LYS A 207 89.82 -0.46 105.55
N SER A 208 90.69 -0.86 104.60
CA SER A 208 91.68 -0.19 103.73
C SER A 208 92.46 -1.27 102.97
N SER A 209 92.57 -1.20 101.64
CA SER A 209 93.54 -1.94 100.80
C SER A 209 93.71 -1.23 99.47
#